data_AF-A0A5N6T0T0-F1
#
_entry.id   AF-A0A5N6T0T0-F1
#
_cell.length_a   1.000
_cell.length_b   1.000
_cell.length_c   1.000
_cell.angle_alpha   90.00
_cell.angle_beta   90.00
_cell.angle_gamma   90.00
#
_symmetry.space_group_name_H-M   'P 1'
#
loop_
_entity.id
_entity.type
_entity.pdbx_description
1 polymer ?
#
loop_
_entity_poly.entity_id
_entity_poly.type
_entity_poly.pdbx_seq_one_letter_code
_entity_poly.pdbx_strand_id
1 'polypeptide(L)'
;MRKFALGSNDLKALPSMRSVPGRYSPRGTKCRALHVLFDRVAARQAGLTLYGSVRQMEQHAAKLMPKKLEQCESQRLLRRQRDATVSRQPRCGDEFDGHSSNPKRFMGVVRAP
;
A
#
# COMPACT_ATOMS: atom_id res chain seq x y z
N MET A 1 -2.99 4.12 1.78
CA MET A 1 -4.06 4.75 2.61
C MET A 1 -3.60 5.35 3.92
N ARG A 2 -2.49 4.89 4.50
CA ARG A 2 -1.84 5.54 5.65
C ARG A 2 -1.61 7.04 5.48
N LYS A 3 -1.35 7.50 4.24
CA LYS A 3 -1.24 8.92 3.85
C LYS A 3 -2.51 9.74 4.15
N PHE A 4 -3.68 9.12 4.15
CA PHE A 4 -4.96 9.74 4.46
C PHE A 4 -5.52 9.27 5.82
N ALA A 5 -4.69 8.61 6.63
CA ALA A 5 -5.06 8.08 7.95
C ALA A 5 -6.26 7.11 7.99
N LEU A 6 -6.66 6.54 6.85
CA LEU A 6 -7.83 5.65 6.77
C LEU A 6 -7.56 4.23 7.24
N GLY A 7 -8.48 3.68 8.03
CA GLY A 7 -8.50 2.33 8.56
C GLY A 7 -9.18 1.33 7.62
N SER A 8 -9.03 0.03 7.89
CA SER A 8 -9.56 -1.04 7.01
C SER A 8 -11.06 -0.99 6.78
N ASN A 9 -11.83 -0.45 7.73
CA ASN A 9 -13.28 -0.32 7.58
C ASN A 9 -13.63 0.80 6.58
N ASP A 10 -12.95 1.94 6.68
CA ASP A 10 -13.13 3.06 5.76
C ASP A 10 -12.74 2.68 4.32
N LEU A 11 -11.74 1.77 4.18
CA LEU A 11 -11.31 1.27 2.88
C LEU A 11 -12.39 0.46 2.14
N LYS A 12 -13.24 -0.25 2.87
CA LYS A 12 -14.28 -1.10 2.25
C LYS A 12 -15.35 -0.27 1.55
N ALA A 13 -15.59 0.95 2.02
CA ALA A 13 -16.57 1.86 1.43
C ALA A 13 -16.04 2.61 0.20
N LEU A 14 -14.74 2.51 -0.09
CA LEU A 14 -14.13 3.26 -1.16
C LEU A 14 -14.16 2.52 -2.51
N PRO A 15 -14.34 3.25 -3.62
CA PRO A 15 -14.14 2.70 -4.95
C PRO A 15 -12.76 2.07 -5.05
N SER A 16 -12.72 0.80 -5.45
CA SER A 16 -11.48 0.03 -5.54
C SER A 16 -11.37 -0.76 -6.84
N MET A 17 -10.12 -0.99 -7.23
CA MET A 17 -9.75 -1.86 -8.34
C MET A 17 -8.82 -2.94 -7.83
N ARG A 18 -8.79 -4.07 -8.51
CA ARG A 18 -7.87 -5.17 -8.20
C ARG A 18 -6.91 -5.37 -9.35
N SER A 19 -5.66 -5.61 -9.03
CA SER A 19 -4.71 -6.04 -10.04
C SER A 19 -4.99 -7.48 -10.44
N VAL A 20 -4.74 -7.78 -11.70
CA VAL A 20 -4.74 -9.15 -12.23
C VAL A 20 -3.35 -9.75 -11.98
N PRO A 21 -3.24 -11.02 -11.56
CA PRO A 21 -1.96 -11.69 -11.47
C PRO A 21 -1.46 -12.06 -12.87
N GLY A 22 -0.16 -11.97 -13.11
CA GLY A 22 0.38 -12.19 -14.44
C GLY A 22 1.87 -11.90 -14.59
N ARG A 23 2.34 -11.91 -15.84
CA ARG A 23 3.69 -11.52 -16.22
C ARG A 23 3.61 -10.17 -16.92
N TYR A 24 4.24 -9.16 -16.33
CA TYR A 24 4.06 -7.76 -16.72
C TYR A 24 5.39 -7.05 -17.00
N SER A 25 6.48 -7.78 -17.19
CA SER A 25 7.75 -7.19 -17.62
C SER A 25 8.33 -7.99 -18.77
N PRO A 26 9.18 -7.39 -19.62
CA PRO A 26 9.91 -8.11 -20.67
C PRO A 26 10.74 -9.27 -20.13
N ARG A 27 11.21 -9.16 -18.87
CA ARG A 27 11.95 -10.23 -18.18
C ARG A 27 11.04 -11.33 -17.63
N GLY A 28 9.74 -11.31 -17.90
CA GLY A 28 8.78 -12.32 -17.48
C GLY A 28 8.55 -12.35 -15.97
N THR A 29 8.84 -11.27 -15.24
CA THR A 29 8.67 -11.25 -13.79
C THR A 29 7.19 -11.47 -13.44
N LYS A 30 6.94 -12.50 -12.62
CA LYS A 30 5.60 -12.90 -12.19
C LYS A 30 5.14 -12.02 -11.02
N CYS A 31 4.08 -11.25 -11.23
CA CYS A 31 3.29 -10.64 -10.16
C CYS A 31 2.21 -11.63 -9.72
N ARG A 32 2.48 -12.41 -8.67
CA ARG A 32 1.49 -13.33 -8.08
C ARG A 32 0.53 -12.64 -7.12
N ALA A 33 0.95 -11.52 -6.55
CA ALA A 33 0.16 -10.82 -5.53
C ALA A 33 -0.98 -10.04 -6.17
N LEU A 34 -2.18 -10.21 -5.62
CA LEU A 34 -3.30 -9.32 -5.87
C LEU A 34 -3.09 -8.03 -5.08
N HIS A 35 -3.10 -6.91 -5.78
CA HIS A 35 -3.04 -5.58 -5.21
C HIS A 35 -4.41 -4.93 -5.31
N VAL A 36 -4.90 -4.42 -4.18
CA VAL A 36 -6.09 -3.56 -4.16
C VAL A 36 -5.62 -2.13 -4.31
N LEU A 37 -6.15 -1.46 -5.32
CA LEU A 37 -5.90 -0.06 -5.63
C LEU A 37 -7.15 0.71 -5.25
N PHE A 38 -6.96 1.89 -4.67
CA PHE A 38 -8.04 2.78 -4.28
C PHE A 38 -7.86 4.10 -5.03
N ASP A 39 -8.97 4.72 -5.44
CA ASP A 39 -8.90 6.06 -6.01
C ASP A 39 -8.33 7.05 -4.98
N ARG A 40 -7.33 7.81 -5.41
CA ARG A 40 -6.64 8.81 -4.59
C ARG A 40 -7.58 9.95 -4.20
N VAL A 41 -8.47 10.38 -5.10
CA VAL A 41 -9.38 11.50 -4.83
C VAL A 41 -10.44 11.07 -3.82
N ALA A 42 -11.12 9.96 -4.07
CA ALA A 42 -12.08 9.39 -3.12
C ALA A 42 -11.45 9.11 -1.74
N ALA A 43 -10.22 8.56 -1.71
CA ALA A 43 -9.48 8.33 -0.48
C ALA A 43 -9.18 9.62 0.31
N ARG A 44 -8.76 10.69 -0.39
CA ARG A 44 -8.51 11.98 0.27
C ARG A 44 -9.80 12.55 0.83
N GLN A 45 -10.90 12.47 0.07
CA GLN A 45 -12.19 12.96 0.50
C GLN A 45 -12.70 12.23 1.74
N ALA A 46 -12.61 10.89 1.78
CA ALA A 46 -12.98 10.12 2.96
C ALA A 46 -12.13 10.48 4.19
N GLY A 47 -10.83 10.73 4.00
CA GLY A 47 -9.98 11.23 5.08
C GLY A 47 -10.43 12.60 5.60
N LEU A 48 -10.81 13.52 4.70
CA LEU A 48 -11.35 14.82 5.08
C LEU A 48 -12.69 14.73 5.80
N THR A 49 -13.58 13.84 5.36
CA THR A 49 -14.86 13.60 6.04
C THR A 49 -14.64 13.05 7.45
N LEU A 50 -13.65 12.18 7.64
CA LEU A 50 -13.37 11.57 8.95
C LEU A 50 -12.71 12.54 9.94
N TYR A 51 -11.77 13.37 9.47
CA TYR A 51 -10.96 14.24 10.34
C TYR A 51 -11.31 15.73 10.25
N GLY A 52 -12.24 16.14 9.38
CA GLY A 52 -12.68 17.52 9.18
C GLY A 52 -11.66 18.46 8.53
N SER A 53 -10.36 18.20 8.64
CA SER A 53 -9.30 19.06 8.09
C SER A 53 -8.09 18.25 7.61
N VAL A 54 -7.42 18.78 6.57
CA VAL A 54 -6.16 18.23 6.05
C VAL A 54 -5.10 18.12 7.15
N ARG A 55 -4.96 19.16 7.98
CA ARG A 55 -3.92 19.22 9.01
C ARG A 55 -4.10 18.14 10.07
N GLN A 56 -5.34 17.90 10.50
CA GLN A 56 -5.65 16.86 11.48
C GLN A 56 -5.44 15.46 10.90
N MET A 57 -5.85 15.25 9.64
CA MET A 57 -5.60 14.01 8.90
C MET A 57 -4.10 13.71 8.80
N GLU A 58 -3.27 14.68 8.42
CA GLU A 58 -1.83 14.52 8.28
C GLU A 58 -1.13 14.27 9.62
N GLN A 59 -1.52 14.99 10.68
CA GLN A 59 -1.01 14.75 12.04
C GLN A 59 -1.33 13.33 12.50
N HIS A 60 -2.54 12.84 12.23
CA HIS A 60 -2.93 11.48 12.57
C HIS A 60 -2.15 10.44 11.74
N ALA A 61 -1.99 10.69 10.43
CA ALA A 61 -1.18 9.85 9.55
C ALA A 61 0.27 9.74 10.03
N ALA A 62 0.89 10.86 10.45
CA ALA A 62 2.24 10.89 10.99
C ALA A 62 2.36 10.07 12.29
N LYS A 63 1.39 10.18 13.20
CA LYS A 63 1.34 9.37 14.44
C LYS A 63 1.23 7.86 14.19
N LEU A 64 0.62 7.45 13.07
CA LEU A 64 0.45 6.05 12.70
C LEU A 64 1.71 5.43 12.04
N MET A 65 2.65 6.24 11.55
CA MET A 65 3.89 5.77 10.92
C MET A 65 4.83 5.00 11.88
N PRO A 66 5.23 5.57 13.05
CA PRO A 66 6.22 4.92 13.91
C PRO A 66 5.70 3.61 14.52
N LYS A 67 4.45 3.58 15.01
CA LYS A 67 3.84 2.37 15.59
C LYS A 67 3.83 1.16 14.64
N LYS A 68 3.71 1.40 13.33
CA LYS A 68 3.76 0.33 12.33
C LYS A 68 5.17 -0.04 11.90
N LEU A 69 6.14 0.88 11.97
CA LEU A 69 7.55 0.54 11.78
C LEU A 69 8.01 -0.42 12.88
N GLU A 70 7.70 -0.11 14.13
CA GLU A 70 8.02 -0.97 15.28
C GLU A 70 7.33 -2.34 15.19
N GLN A 71 6.08 -2.40 14.73
CA GLN A 71 5.39 -3.68 14.47
C GLN A 71 6.04 -4.49 13.33
N CYS A 72 6.53 -3.82 12.28
CA CYS A 72 7.26 -4.49 11.21
C CYS A 72 8.63 -4.98 11.67
N GLU A 73 9.35 -4.20 12.48
CA GLU A 73 10.65 -4.57 13.03
C GLU A 73 10.54 -5.73 14.01
N SER A 74 9.56 -5.71 14.92
CA SER A 74 9.27 -6.83 15.81
C SER A 74 8.89 -8.11 15.05
N GLN A 75 8.05 -8.03 14.01
CA GLN A 75 7.77 -9.16 13.12
C GLN A 75 9.02 -9.64 12.36
N ARG A 76 9.92 -8.73 11.96
CA ARG A 76 11.18 -9.06 11.30
C ARG A 76 12.14 -9.79 12.24
N LEU A 77 12.23 -9.36 13.50
CA LEU A 77 13.03 -10.01 14.54
C LEU A 77 12.49 -11.41 14.86
N LEU A 78 11.16 -11.56 14.99
CA LEU A 78 10.52 -12.87 15.17
C LEU A 78 10.75 -13.82 13.99
N ARG A 79 10.75 -13.32 12.75
CA ARG A 79 10.98 -14.15 11.55
C ARG A 79 12.45 -14.50 11.32
N ARG A 80 13.40 -13.67 11.77
CA ARG A 80 14.84 -13.96 11.71
C ARG A 80 15.23 -15.24 12.47
N GLN A 81 14.44 -15.67 13.45
CA GLN A 81 14.68 -16.91 14.18
C GLN A 81 14.26 -18.18 13.43
N ARG A 82 13.46 -18.10 12.34
CA ARG A 82 12.93 -19.30 11.67
C ARG A 82 13.45 -19.55 10.27
N ASP A 83 13.80 -18.54 9.47
CA ASP A 83 14.39 -18.75 8.14
C ASP A 83 15.03 -17.47 7.59
N ALA A 84 16.22 -17.59 7.02
CA ALA A 84 16.98 -16.51 6.38
C ALA A 84 16.45 -16.14 4.99
N THR A 85 15.13 -16.00 4.82
CA THR A 85 14.54 -15.48 3.57
C THR A 85 14.20 -14.00 3.71
N VAL A 86 14.79 -13.22 2.81
CA VAL A 86 14.77 -11.75 2.68
C VAL A 86 13.43 -11.14 3.08
N SER A 87 13.41 -10.49 4.24
CA SER A 87 12.25 -9.76 4.75
C SER A 87 12.07 -8.49 3.92
N ARG A 88 10.95 -8.36 3.20
CA ARG A 88 10.64 -7.13 2.45
C ARG A 88 10.48 -5.95 3.39
N GLN A 89 11.23 -4.89 3.11
CA GLN A 89 11.16 -3.60 3.79
C GLN A 89 9.74 -3.00 3.66
N PRO A 90 9.21 -2.36 4.72
CA PRO A 90 7.96 -1.61 4.63
C PRO A 90 8.15 -0.50 3.58
N ARG A 91 7.26 -0.44 2.59
CA ARG A 91 7.29 0.63 1.59
C ARG A 91 6.93 1.95 2.26
N CYS A 92 7.96 2.72 2.60
CA CYS A 92 7.85 4.17 2.76
C CYS A 92 7.55 4.77 1.38
N GLY A 93 6.80 5.87 1.31
CA GLY A 93 6.11 6.32 0.10
C GLY A 93 6.99 6.35 -1.16
N ASP A 94 6.81 5.38 -2.04
CA ASP A 94 7.64 5.24 -3.25
C ASP A 94 7.41 6.44 -4.18
N GLU A 95 8.51 7.14 -4.50
CA GLU A 95 8.64 7.97 -5.70
C GLU A 95 8.54 7.09 -6.97
N PHE A 96 8.28 7.73 -8.10
CA PHE A 96 8.22 7.07 -9.39
C PHE A 96 9.59 6.51 -9.76
N ASP A 97 9.73 5.17 -9.80
CA ASP A 97 11.02 4.49 -9.98
C ASP A 97 11.55 4.51 -11.42
N GLY A 98 10.78 5.01 -12.40
CA GLY A 98 11.21 5.23 -13.78
C GLY A 98 11.56 3.98 -14.61
N HIS A 99 11.78 2.83 -13.98
CA HIS A 99 12.34 1.65 -14.64
C HIS A 99 11.29 0.79 -15.35
N SER A 100 11.61 0.33 -16.56
CA SER A 100 10.80 -0.61 -17.36
C SER A 100 10.75 -2.03 -16.78
N SER A 101 11.62 -2.33 -15.81
CA SER A 101 11.66 -3.59 -15.09
C SER A 101 10.60 -3.68 -13.99
N ASN A 102 9.92 -2.59 -13.62
CA ASN A 102 8.87 -2.60 -12.60
C ASN A 102 7.57 -3.17 -13.17
N PRO A 103 7.21 -4.43 -12.85
CA PRO A 103 6.04 -5.07 -13.42
C PRO A 103 4.73 -4.42 -12.95
N LYS A 104 4.76 -3.62 -11.87
CA LYS A 104 3.56 -2.92 -11.38
C LYS A 104 3.07 -1.83 -12.33
N ARG A 105 3.95 -1.29 -13.18
CA ARG A 105 3.58 -0.25 -14.17
C ARG A 105 2.69 -0.78 -15.28
N PHE A 106 2.89 -2.04 -15.65
CA PHE A 106 2.17 -2.69 -16.75
C PHE A 106 1.11 -3.67 -16.25
N MET A 107 0.88 -3.69 -14.93
CA MET A 107 -0.02 -4.65 -14.30
C MET A 107 -1.46 -4.34 -14.71
N GLY A 108 -2.16 -5.34 -15.23
CA GLY A 108 -3.57 -5.22 -15.57
C GLY A 108 -4.40 -4.93 -14.31
N VAL A 109 -5.40 -4.06 -14.44
CA VAL A 109 -6.31 -3.70 -13.35
C VAL A 109 -7.75 -3.89 -13.80
N VAL A 110 -8.57 -4.44 -12.92
CA VAL A 110 -10.00 -4.67 -13.13
C VAL A 110 -10.78 -4.00 -12.01
N ARG A 111 -11.98 -3.52 -12.32
CA ARG A 111 -12.88 -2.96 -11.31
C ARG A 111 -13.24 -4.07 -10.31
N ALA A 112 -13.10 -3.79 -9.02
CA ALA A 112 -13.57 -4.73 -7.99
C ALA A 112 -15.10 -4.65 -7.90
N PRO A 113 -15.81 -5.78 -7.68
CA PRO A 113 -17.21 -5.75 -7.32
C PRO A 113 -17.43 -5.07 -5.96
#